data_AF-A0A831XTJ4-F1
#
_entry.id   AF-A0A831XTJ4-F1
#
_cell.length_a   1.000
_cell.length_b   1.000
_cell.length_c   1.000
_cell.angle_alpha   90.00
_cell.angle_beta   90.00
_cell.angle_gamma   90.00
#
_symmetry.space_group_name_H-M   'P 1'
#
loop_
_entity.id
_entity.type
_entity.pdbx_description
1 polymer ?
#
loop_
_entity_poly.entity_id
_entity_poly.type
_entity_poly.pdbx_seq_one_letter_code
_entity_poly.pdbx_strand_id
1 'polypeptide(L)'
;MKPVLATPLIALMLVACKPMTPKDKTSLDPGKPSVVAAKKQESSSTSVTLVEFAVHIKGTLDERSKAANVMCDEMVNARYRVDLATITIEPPYPEELWLRFEVSSSESFENAPVVLRASVKRDNDVLDRFGTVLDRDARVRPYDHSMELMSHIDGAPASVLIYTQAEALIMPEETDPASIDIESAQAPPARTGHIMGNPIKIVFVGREEPQPVEPATK
;
A
#
# COMPACT_ATOMS: atom_id res chain seq x y z
N MET A 1 53.44 11.49 -7.36
CA MET A 1 54.20 10.42 -8.07
C MET A 1 53.21 9.34 -8.48
N LYS A 2 53.46 8.74 -9.66
CA LYS A 2 52.58 7.90 -10.47
C LYS A 2 52.24 6.52 -9.84
N PRO A 3 51.16 5.86 -10.32
CA PRO A 3 50.56 4.64 -9.78
C PRO A 3 51.16 3.35 -10.38
N VAL A 4 50.89 2.18 -9.78
CA VAL A 4 51.15 0.87 -10.40
C VAL A 4 50.03 -0.14 -10.12
N LEU A 5 49.50 -0.68 -11.22
CA LEU A 5 48.54 -1.79 -11.39
C LEU A 5 49.11 -3.16 -10.99
N ALA A 6 48.23 -4.12 -10.65
CA ALA A 6 48.19 -5.49 -11.22
C ALA A 6 46.94 -6.23 -10.71
N THR A 7 45.84 -6.28 -11.47
CA THR A 7 45.40 -7.34 -12.42
C THR A 7 44.80 -8.60 -11.76
N PRO A 8 43.53 -8.96 -12.07
CA PRO A 8 42.86 -10.18 -11.62
C PRO A 8 43.14 -11.38 -12.55
N LEU A 9 43.04 -12.60 -12.01
CA LEU A 9 43.14 -13.87 -12.75
C LEU A 9 42.05 -14.84 -12.27
N ILE A 10 41.65 -15.74 -13.17
CA ILE A 10 40.87 -16.99 -13.01
C ILE A 10 39.41 -16.83 -13.51
N ALA A 11 39.15 -17.05 -14.81
CA ALA A 11 39.00 -18.32 -15.55
C ALA A 11 37.64 -19.03 -15.26
N LEU A 12 36.64 -18.84 -16.13
CA LEU A 12 36.25 -19.69 -17.27
C LEU A 12 35.73 -21.10 -16.89
N MET A 13 34.41 -21.27 -16.84
CA MET A 13 33.73 -22.56 -17.02
C MET A 13 32.64 -22.37 -18.08
N LEU A 14 33.00 -22.74 -19.31
CA LEU A 14 32.09 -22.95 -20.44
C LEU A 14 31.42 -24.31 -20.26
N VAL A 15 30.09 -24.35 -20.11
CA VAL A 15 29.31 -25.57 -20.36
C VAL A 15 28.48 -25.35 -21.61
N ALA A 16 28.85 -26.10 -22.63
CA ALA A 16 28.24 -26.16 -23.94
C ALA A 16 26.89 -26.88 -23.88
N CYS A 17 25.82 -26.19 -24.27
CA CYS A 17 24.59 -26.83 -24.75
C CYS A 17 24.57 -26.78 -26.28
N LYS A 18 24.40 -27.97 -26.86
CA LYS A 18 24.53 -28.32 -28.28
C LYS A 18 23.59 -27.52 -29.21
N PRO A 19 24.00 -27.24 -30.45
CA PRO A 19 23.11 -26.75 -31.50
C PRO A 19 22.20 -27.87 -32.02
N MET A 20 20.92 -27.55 -32.20
CA MET A 20 19.91 -28.42 -32.81
C MET A 20 19.57 -27.84 -34.19
N THR A 21 19.80 -28.61 -35.25
CA THR A 21 19.29 -28.39 -36.62
C THR A 21 18.99 -29.76 -37.22
N PRO A 22 18.21 -29.85 -38.31
CA PRO A 22 16.90 -29.25 -38.56
C PRO A 22 15.87 -30.35 -38.93
N LYS A 23 14.59 -30.21 -38.56
CA LYS A 23 13.53 -31.10 -39.09
C LYS A 23 12.74 -30.40 -40.20
N ASP A 24 12.86 -31.00 -41.37
CA ASP A 24 11.93 -31.08 -42.50
C ASP A 24 10.77 -30.09 -42.63
N LYS A 25 10.91 -29.27 -43.69
CA LYS A 25 9.91 -29.02 -44.74
C LYS A 25 8.45 -29.38 -44.38
N THR A 26 7.75 -28.42 -43.80
CA THR A 26 6.29 -28.33 -43.95
C THR A 26 6.00 -27.34 -45.07
N SER A 27 5.31 -27.84 -46.09
CA SER A 27 4.78 -27.12 -47.25
C SER A 27 4.08 -25.82 -46.84
N LEU A 28 4.52 -24.72 -47.44
CA LEU A 28 3.76 -23.47 -47.49
C LEU A 28 2.62 -23.66 -48.49
N ASP A 29 1.40 -23.70 -47.99
CA ASP A 29 0.17 -23.55 -48.77
C ASP A 29 -0.20 -22.06 -48.78
N PRO A 30 -0.08 -21.34 -49.91
CA PRO A 30 -0.38 -19.92 -49.97
C PRO A 30 -1.86 -19.75 -50.32
N GLY A 31 -2.74 -19.81 -49.32
CA GLY A 31 -4.16 -19.72 -49.64
C GLY A 31 -5.15 -19.79 -48.50
N LYS A 32 -4.95 -19.05 -47.41
CA LYS A 32 -6.06 -18.68 -46.51
C LYS A 32 -5.68 -17.48 -45.65
N PRO A 33 -6.43 -16.35 -45.70
CA PRO A 33 -6.30 -15.34 -44.67
C PRO A 33 -6.78 -15.96 -43.36
N SER A 34 -5.82 -16.30 -42.50
CA SER A 34 -6.08 -16.63 -41.11
C SER A 34 -6.56 -15.34 -40.46
N VAL A 35 -7.89 -15.21 -40.35
CA VAL A 35 -8.52 -14.24 -39.46
C VAL A 35 -8.09 -14.67 -38.07
N VAL A 36 -7.03 -14.03 -37.57
CA VAL A 36 -6.63 -14.09 -36.17
C VAL A 36 -7.80 -13.47 -35.42
N ALA A 37 -8.75 -14.30 -35.01
CA ALA A 37 -9.75 -13.94 -34.05
C ALA A 37 -8.98 -13.58 -32.77
N ALA A 38 -8.75 -12.28 -32.59
CA ALA A 38 -8.36 -11.73 -31.32
C ALA A 38 -9.40 -12.23 -30.32
N LYS A 39 -9.01 -13.18 -29.46
CA LYS A 39 -9.79 -13.52 -28.28
C LYS A 39 -9.97 -12.21 -27.54
N LYS A 40 -11.18 -11.65 -27.61
CA LYS A 40 -11.63 -10.56 -26.77
C LYS A 40 -11.41 -11.07 -25.34
N GLN A 41 -10.33 -10.59 -24.73
CA GLN A 41 -10.00 -10.86 -23.34
C GLN A 41 -11.23 -10.43 -22.56
N GLU A 42 -11.95 -11.40 -21.98
CA GLU A 42 -13.06 -11.11 -21.09
C GLU A 42 -12.51 -10.20 -20.01
N SER A 43 -12.95 -8.94 -20.00
CA SER A 43 -12.61 -8.00 -18.96
C SER A 43 -13.09 -8.61 -17.66
N SER A 44 -12.17 -9.02 -16.79
CA SER A 44 -12.52 -9.52 -15.47
C SER A 44 -13.31 -8.42 -14.75
N SER A 45 -14.59 -8.66 -14.49
CA SER A 45 -15.45 -7.72 -13.78
C SER A 45 -14.82 -7.36 -12.43
N THR A 46 -14.71 -6.07 -12.12
CA THR A 46 -14.21 -5.59 -10.83
C THR A 46 -15.08 -6.17 -9.70
N SER A 47 -14.45 -6.90 -8.78
CA SER A 47 -15.10 -7.53 -7.63
C SER A 47 -14.53 -7.00 -6.32
N VAL A 48 -15.29 -7.13 -5.23
CA VAL A 48 -14.84 -6.73 -3.87
C VAL A 48 -13.53 -7.42 -3.52
N THR A 49 -13.43 -8.74 -3.76
CA THR A 49 -12.22 -9.51 -3.50
C THR A 49 -11.01 -8.97 -4.28
N LEU A 50 -11.19 -8.60 -5.55
CA LEU A 50 -10.11 -7.99 -6.34
C LEU A 50 -9.63 -6.69 -5.68
N VAL A 51 -10.57 -5.82 -5.31
CA VAL A 51 -10.27 -4.53 -4.67
C VAL A 51 -9.50 -4.72 -3.35
N GLU A 52 -9.97 -5.62 -2.48
CA GLU A 52 -9.34 -5.90 -1.19
C GLU A 52 -7.92 -6.46 -1.33
N PHE A 53 -7.62 -7.22 -2.39
CA PHE A 53 -6.27 -7.74 -2.63
C PHE A 53 -5.35 -6.79 -3.39
N ALA A 54 -5.91 -5.93 -4.23
CA ALA A 54 -5.16 -5.03 -5.09
C ALA A 54 -4.81 -3.70 -4.44
N VAL A 55 -5.63 -3.21 -3.51
CA VAL A 55 -5.48 -1.89 -2.89
C VAL A 55 -4.81 -2.00 -1.52
N HIS A 56 -3.85 -1.12 -1.27
CA HIS A 56 -3.08 -1.07 -0.03
C HIS A 56 -3.03 0.34 0.53
N ILE A 57 -3.13 0.44 1.85
CA ILE A 57 -2.95 1.68 2.59
C ILE A 57 -1.70 1.52 3.46
N LYS A 58 -0.63 2.22 3.08
CA LYS A 58 0.65 2.22 3.80
C LYS A 58 0.70 3.43 4.74
N GLY A 59 0.73 3.19 6.03
CA GLY A 59 0.95 4.20 7.07
C GLY A 59 2.39 4.21 7.58
N THR A 60 3.05 5.37 7.56
CA THR A 60 4.45 5.56 8.01
C THR A 60 4.68 6.92 8.66
N LEU A 61 5.90 7.14 9.18
CA LEU A 61 6.37 8.47 9.57
C LEU A 61 6.48 9.38 8.33
N ASP A 62 5.97 10.60 8.43
CA ASP A 62 6.13 11.63 7.40
C ASP A 62 7.54 12.23 7.47
N GLU A 63 8.07 12.66 6.32
CA GLU A 63 9.40 13.29 6.23
C GLU A 63 9.55 14.51 7.17
N ARG A 64 8.45 15.25 7.38
CA ARG A 64 8.43 16.44 8.27
C ARG A 64 8.77 16.12 9.72
N SER A 65 8.56 14.88 10.15
CA SER A 65 8.80 14.45 11.52
C SER A 65 10.08 13.66 11.71
N LYS A 66 10.95 13.62 10.69
CA LYS A 66 12.30 13.10 10.87
C LYS A 66 13.12 14.06 11.73
N ALA A 67 13.51 13.59 12.90
CA ALA A 67 14.36 14.30 13.84
C ALA A 67 15.33 13.31 14.50
N ALA A 68 16.37 13.83 15.17
CA ALA A 68 17.40 12.98 15.80
C ALA A 68 16.86 12.04 16.89
N ASN A 69 15.72 12.40 17.49
CA ASN A 69 15.04 11.67 18.56
C ASN A 69 13.80 10.89 18.09
N VAL A 70 13.56 10.81 16.77
CA VAL A 70 12.43 10.08 16.19
C VAL A 70 12.98 9.01 15.26
N MET A 71 12.78 7.75 15.63
CA MET A 71 13.18 6.58 14.86
C MET A 71 11.96 5.88 14.29
N CYS A 72 12.04 5.34 13.07
CA CYS A 72 10.96 4.58 12.45
C CYS A 72 11.52 3.27 11.88
N ASP A 73 11.03 2.15 12.41
CA ASP A 73 11.33 0.79 11.96
C ASP A 73 10.12 0.19 11.25
N GLU A 74 10.26 -0.15 9.97
CA GLU A 74 9.22 -0.78 9.16
C GLU A 74 9.46 -2.31 9.09
N MET A 75 8.50 -3.10 9.55
CA MET A 75 8.46 -4.54 9.33
C MET A 75 7.83 -4.81 7.97
N VAL A 76 8.63 -5.31 7.03
CA VAL A 76 8.22 -5.52 5.63
C VAL A 76 8.09 -7.01 5.32
N ASN A 77 7.01 -7.40 4.65
CA ASN A 77 6.74 -8.79 4.27
C ASN A 77 7.40 -9.19 2.94
N ALA A 78 7.24 -10.46 2.57
CA ALA A 78 7.81 -11.02 1.34
C ALA A 78 7.30 -10.38 0.03
N ARG A 79 6.21 -9.60 0.09
CA ARG A 79 5.66 -8.83 -1.04
C ARG A 79 6.08 -7.35 -0.98
N TYR A 80 7.06 -7.01 -0.15
CA TYR A 80 7.53 -5.65 0.08
C TYR A 80 6.47 -4.68 0.61
N ARG A 81 5.44 -5.19 1.29
CA ARG A 81 4.44 -4.37 1.98
C ARG A 81 4.80 -4.24 3.46
N VAL A 82 4.52 -3.09 4.04
CA VAL A 82 4.69 -2.86 5.48
C VAL A 82 3.56 -3.60 6.21
N ASP A 83 3.92 -4.49 7.13
CA ASP A 83 2.97 -5.17 8.03
C ASP A 83 2.82 -4.41 9.36
N LEU A 84 3.86 -3.68 9.78
CA LEU A 84 3.87 -2.83 10.98
C LEU A 84 4.92 -1.72 10.81
N ALA A 85 4.57 -0.48 11.15
CA ALA A 85 5.54 0.58 11.39
C ALA A 85 5.67 0.81 12.90
N THR A 86 6.89 0.85 13.42
CA THR A 86 7.16 1.20 14.82
C THR A 86 7.92 2.51 14.87
N ILE A 87 7.31 3.55 15.44
CA ILE A 87 7.91 4.86 15.64
C ILE A 87 8.32 4.97 17.12
N THR A 88 9.61 5.16 17.38
CA THR A 88 10.13 5.35 18.74
C THR A 88 10.57 6.80 18.90
N ILE A 89 10.11 7.44 19.98
CA ILE A 89 10.33 8.85 20.25
C ILE A 89 11.04 8.99 21.59
N GLU A 90 12.24 9.54 21.56
CA GLU A 90 13.03 9.87 22.74
C GLU A 90 12.82 11.33 23.16
N PRO A 91 13.00 11.65 24.46
CA PRO A 91 13.02 13.04 24.92
C PRO A 91 14.16 13.84 24.25
N PRO A 92 13.96 15.15 23.96
CA PRO A 92 12.73 15.92 24.15
C PRO A 92 11.66 15.57 23.11
N TYR A 93 10.42 15.28 23.55
CA TYR A 93 9.35 14.92 22.61
C TYR A 93 9.03 16.07 21.64
N PRO A 94 8.77 15.78 20.36
CA PRO A 94 8.46 16.81 19.39
C PRO A 94 7.10 17.45 19.67
N GLU A 95 6.94 18.72 19.28
CA GLU A 95 5.65 19.41 19.33
C GLU A 95 4.68 18.88 18.27
N GLU A 96 5.21 18.43 17.13
CA GLU A 96 4.43 17.88 16.01
C GLU A 96 4.96 16.50 15.58
N LEU A 97 4.06 15.56 15.33
CA LEU A 97 4.37 14.24 14.79
C LEU A 97 3.44 13.91 13.62
N TRP A 98 3.91 14.15 12.41
CA TRP A 98 3.23 13.91 11.17
C TRP A 98 3.36 12.45 10.73
N LEU A 99 2.22 11.85 10.42
CA LEU A 99 2.10 10.54 9.79
C LEU A 99 1.70 10.72 8.32
N ARG A 100 2.22 9.85 7.45
CA ARG A 100 1.84 9.77 6.03
C ARG A 100 1.07 8.48 5.78
N PHE A 101 0.00 8.58 5.01
CA PHE A 101 -0.82 7.48 4.53
C PHE A 101 -0.84 7.48 3.01
N GLU A 102 -0.27 6.46 2.40
CA GLU A 102 -0.23 6.28 0.95
C GLU A 102 -1.21 5.18 0.55
N VAL A 103 -2.16 5.51 -0.31
CA VAL A 103 -3.05 4.55 -0.97
C VAL A 103 -2.45 4.21 -2.33
N SER A 104 -2.14 2.93 -2.52
CA SER A 104 -1.62 2.40 -3.78
C SER A 104 -2.46 1.21 -4.27
N SER A 105 -2.42 0.94 -5.57
CA SER A 105 -3.04 -0.24 -6.15
C SER A 105 -2.12 -1.00 -7.09
N SER A 106 -2.22 -2.33 -7.11
CA SER A 106 -1.58 -3.15 -8.14
C SER A 106 -2.42 -3.26 -9.42
N GLU A 107 -3.67 -2.82 -9.40
CA GLU A 107 -4.63 -2.92 -10.49
C GLU A 107 -5.14 -1.54 -10.92
N SER A 108 -5.69 -1.49 -12.13
CA SER A 108 -6.42 -0.33 -12.64
C SER A 108 -7.91 -0.63 -12.64
N PHE A 109 -8.73 0.38 -12.35
CA PHE A 109 -10.19 0.26 -12.26
C PHE A 109 -10.86 1.05 -13.39
N GLU A 110 -10.56 0.68 -14.63
CA GLU A 110 -10.97 1.44 -15.83
C GLU A 110 -12.49 1.51 -16.00
N ASN A 111 -13.16 0.36 -15.90
CA ASN A 111 -14.59 0.26 -16.21
C ASN A 111 -15.48 0.52 -14.99
N ALA A 112 -15.00 0.24 -13.78
CA ALA A 112 -15.77 0.37 -12.55
C ALA A 112 -14.90 1.03 -11.47
N PRO A 113 -14.92 2.37 -11.37
CA PRO A 113 -14.12 3.12 -10.40
C PRO A 113 -14.45 2.71 -8.97
N VAL A 114 -13.46 2.81 -8.10
CA VAL A 114 -13.60 2.46 -6.68
C VAL A 114 -13.45 3.71 -5.84
N VAL A 115 -14.45 4.02 -5.04
CA VAL A 115 -14.37 5.08 -4.03
C VAL A 115 -13.81 4.48 -2.76
N LEU A 116 -12.78 5.10 -2.21
CA LEU A 116 -12.24 4.77 -0.90
C LEU A 116 -12.56 5.87 0.10
N ARG A 117 -13.11 5.48 1.24
CA ARG A 117 -13.32 6.34 2.40
C ARG A 117 -12.58 5.75 3.59
N ALA A 118 -11.45 6.34 3.93
CA ALA A 118 -10.57 5.89 4.99
C ALA A 118 -10.79 6.70 6.28
N SER A 119 -10.72 6.01 7.40
CA SER A 119 -10.64 6.59 8.74
C SER A 119 -9.31 6.18 9.38
N VAL A 120 -8.59 7.15 9.92
CA VAL A 120 -7.43 6.93 10.80
C VAL A 120 -7.95 6.79 12.21
N LYS A 121 -7.61 5.69 12.87
CA LYS A 121 -8.18 5.31 14.17
C LYS A 121 -7.12 5.05 15.22
N ARG A 122 -7.46 5.37 16.47
CA ARG A 122 -6.80 4.92 17.70
C ARG A 122 -7.84 4.18 18.51
N ASP A 123 -7.62 2.90 18.79
CA ASP A 123 -8.62 2.04 19.43
C ASP A 123 -9.98 2.13 18.72
N ASN A 124 -10.98 2.76 19.34
CA ASN A 124 -12.32 2.99 18.75
C ASN A 124 -12.53 4.43 18.24
N ASP A 125 -11.62 5.35 18.55
CA ASP A 125 -11.74 6.76 18.22
C ASP A 125 -11.23 7.03 16.80
N VAL A 126 -11.97 7.84 16.05
CA VAL A 126 -11.57 8.32 14.73
C VAL A 126 -10.80 9.62 14.92
N LEU A 127 -9.52 9.61 14.56
CA LEU A 127 -8.66 10.79 14.65
C LEU A 127 -8.82 11.68 13.42
N ASP A 128 -8.90 11.06 12.24
CA ASP A 128 -8.96 11.76 10.96
C ASP A 128 -9.65 10.92 9.87
N ARG A 129 -10.05 11.57 8.77
CA ARG A 129 -10.70 10.95 7.61
C ARG A 129 -10.12 11.49 6.31
N PHE A 130 -9.98 10.61 5.32
CA PHE A 130 -9.62 10.98 3.97
C PHE A 130 -10.28 10.06 2.96
N GLY A 131 -10.36 10.47 1.70
CA GLY A 131 -10.97 9.66 0.66
C GLY A 131 -10.39 9.97 -0.70
N THR A 132 -10.52 8.99 -1.61
CA THR A 132 -10.02 9.09 -2.98
C THR A 132 -10.83 8.21 -3.93
N VAL A 133 -10.72 8.48 -5.21
CA VAL A 133 -11.29 7.65 -6.27
C VAL A 133 -10.14 6.93 -6.99
N LEU A 134 -10.19 5.61 -7.02
CA LEU A 134 -9.30 4.77 -7.79
C LEU A 134 -9.95 4.46 -9.15
N ASP A 135 -9.27 4.82 -10.22
CA ASP A 135 -9.74 4.70 -11.60
C ASP A 135 -8.71 3.98 -12.49
N ARG A 136 -8.69 4.28 -13.79
CA ARG A 136 -7.72 3.76 -14.76
C ARG A 136 -6.26 3.99 -14.36
N ASP A 137 -5.97 5.07 -13.66
CA ASP A 137 -4.61 5.49 -13.31
C ASP A 137 -4.19 4.99 -11.91
N ALA A 138 -5.05 4.28 -11.19
CA ALA A 138 -4.82 3.85 -9.80
C ALA A 138 -3.50 3.07 -9.60
N ARG A 139 -3.04 2.34 -10.63
CA ARG A 139 -1.78 1.59 -10.57
C ARG A 139 -0.53 2.47 -10.61
N VAL A 140 -0.62 3.66 -11.21
CA VAL A 140 0.52 4.55 -11.47
C VAL A 140 0.43 5.87 -10.71
N ARG A 141 -0.72 6.16 -10.11
CA ARG A 141 -0.98 7.37 -9.34
C ARG A 141 -1.40 6.99 -7.92
N PRO A 142 -0.45 6.81 -6.99
CA PRO A 142 -0.80 6.69 -5.58
C PRO A 142 -1.46 7.98 -5.08
N TYR A 143 -2.30 7.85 -4.07
CA TYR A 143 -2.89 8.96 -3.36
C TYR A 143 -2.21 9.10 -2.00
N ASP A 144 -1.79 10.32 -1.66
CA ASP A 144 -1.12 10.63 -0.41
C ASP A 144 -2.01 11.48 0.48
N HIS A 145 -2.02 11.13 1.77
CA HIS A 145 -2.64 11.90 2.84
C HIS A 145 -1.67 12.00 4.01
N SER A 146 -1.74 13.09 4.78
CA SER A 146 -0.95 13.22 6.00
C SER A 146 -1.76 13.83 7.13
N MET A 147 -1.45 13.42 8.36
CA MET A 147 -2.12 13.86 9.59
C MET A 147 -1.08 14.20 10.66
N GLU A 148 -1.28 15.29 11.40
CA GLU A 148 -0.48 15.65 12.57
C GLU A 148 -1.07 14.95 13.80
N LEU A 149 -0.33 14.05 14.46
CA LEU A 149 -0.85 13.21 15.53
C LEU A 149 -0.91 13.92 16.89
N MET A 150 0.04 14.78 17.23
CA MET A 150 0.19 15.32 18.58
C MET A 150 -1.01 16.17 19.00
N SER A 151 -1.71 16.79 18.06
CA SER A 151 -2.97 17.51 18.26
C SER A 151 -4.17 16.61 18.55
N HIS A 152 -4.05 15.29 18.33
CA HIS A 152 -5.09 14.30 18.56
C HIS A 152 -4.83 13.40 19.77
N ILE A 153 -3.70 13.58 20.46
CA ILE A 153 -3.36 12.79 21.65
C ILE A 153 -3.11 13.71 22.85
N ASP A 154 -3.76 13.38 23.97
CA ASP A 154 -3.58 14.14 25.21
C ASP A 154 -2.22 13.82 25.84
N GLY A 155 -1.23 14.67 25.55
CA GLY A 155 0.15 14.49 25.99
C GLY A 155 0.86 13.34 25.28
N ALA A 156 1.99 12.91 25.85
CA ALA A 156 2.76 11.77 25.34
C ALA A 156 2.48 10.53 26.22
N PRO A 157 1.53 9.64 25.87
CA PRO A 157 1.34 8.37 26.57
C PRO A 157 2.55 7.44 26.34
N ALA A 158 2.67 6.34 27.07
CA ALA A 158 3.76 5.39 26.85
C ALA A 158 3.76 4.77 25.44
N SER A 159 2.58 4.43 24.94
CA SER A 159 2.42 4.01 23.56
C SER A 159 1.05 4.36 22.98
N VAL A 160 1.00 4.44 21.65
CA VAL A 160 -0.23 4.62 20.86
C VAL A 160 -0.20 3.63 19.71
N LEU A 161 -1.34 3.00 19.41
CA LEU A 161 -1.52 2.20 18.22
C LEU A 161 -2.49 2.92 17.28
N ILE A 162 -1.99 3.29 16.10
CA ILE A 162 -2.78 3.90 15.02
C ILE A 162 -2.98 2.87 13.92
N TYR A 163 -4.15 2.83 13.32
CA TYR A 163 -4.41 2.03 12.13
C TYR A 163 -5.41 2.73 11.22
N THR A 164 -5.43 2.36 9.94
CA THR A 164 -6.42 2.84 8.99
C THR A 164 -7.42 1.74 8.64
N GLN A 165 -8.68 2.13 8.54
CA GLN A 165 -9.74 1.29 8.03
C GLN A 165 -10.46 2.07 6.93
N ALA A 166 -10.57 1.48 5.76
CA ALA A 166 -11.29 2.07 4.63
C ALA A 166 -12.47 1.21 4.21
N GLU A 167 -13.54 1.89 3.84
CA GLU A 167 -14.62 1.33 3.06
C GLU A 167 -14.32 1.54 1.58
N ALA A 168 -14.49 0.49 0.78
CA ALA A 168 -14.32 0.52 -0.66
C ALA A 168 -15.66 0.30 -1.35
N LEU A 169 -16.11 1.27 -2.14
CA LEU A 169 -17.37 1.23 -2.86
C LEU A 169 -17.08 1.11 -4.36
N ILE A 170 -17.52 0.02 -4.98
CA ILE A 170 -17.35 -0.19 -6.42
C ILE A 170 -18.53 0.46 -7.15
N MET A 171 -18.25 1.50 -7.93
CA MET A 171 -19.25 2.27 -8.67
C MET A 171 -19.77 1.51 -9.89
N PRO A 172 -21.00 1.78 -10.38
CA PRO A 172 -21.51 1.26 -11.64
C PRO A 172 -20.48 1.27 -12.77
N GLU A 173 -20.53 0.25 -13.63
CA GLU A 173 -19.68 0.26 -14.81
C GLU A 173 -19.95 1.52 -15.65
N GLU A 174 -18.93 2.03 -16.32
CA GLU A 174 -18.98 3.26 -17.12
C GLU A 174 -19.28 4.54 -16.32
N THR A 175 -19.19 4.50 -14.98
CA THR A 175 -19.27 5.71 -14.15
C THR A 175 -18.05 6.59 -14.45
N ASP A 176 -18.27 7.87 -14.76
CA ASP A 176 -17.19 8.84 -14.91
C ASP A 176 -16.56 9.15 -13.54
N PRO A 177 -15.27 8.81 -13.31
CA PRO A 177 -14.59 9.04 -12.05
C PRO A 177 -14.64 10.51 -11.59
N ALA A 178 -14.58 11.45 -12.53
CA ALA A 178 -14.56 12.89 -12.22
C ALA A 178 -15.90 13.43 -11.73
N SER A 179 -16.99 12.68 -11.94
CA SER A 179 -18.34 13.04 -11.51
C SER A 179 -18.69 12.55 -10.10
N ILE A 180 -17.84 11.71 -9.52
CA ILE A 180 -18.09 11.07 -8.23
C ILE A 180 -17.85 12.07 -7.09
N ASP A 181 -18.87 12.27 -6.26
CA ASP A 181 -18.70 12.85 -4.92
C ASP A 181 -18.38 11.73 -3.91
N ILE A 182 -17.18 11.79 -3.34
CA ILE A 182 -16.65 10.77 -2.43
C ILE A 182 -17.55 10.62 -1.19
N GLU A 183 -18.07 11.72 -0.65
CA GLU A 183 -18.82 11.71 0.61
C GLU A 183 -20.21 11.11 0.44
N SER A 184 -20.88 11.43 -0.67
CA SER A 184 -22.25 10.98 -0.94
C SER A 184 -22.35 9.67 -1.75
N ALA A 185 -21.24 9.14 -2.27
CA ALA A 185 -21.22 7.89 -3.00
C ALA A 185 -21.80 6.73 -2.19
N GLN A 186 -22.57 5.86 -2.88
CA GLN A 186 -23.18 4.67 -2.32
C GLN A 186 -23.03 3.50 -3.28
N ALA A 187 -22.82 2.32 -2.72
CA ALA A 187 -22.84 1.05 -3.44
C ALA A 187 -23.68 0.03 -2.67
N PRO A 188 -24.30 -0.94 -3.35
CA PRO A 188 -24.96 -2.04 -2.66
C PRO A 188 -23.94 -2.87 -1.86
N PRO A 189 -24.37 -3.63 -0.84
CA PRO A 189 -23.46 -4.44 -0.01
C PRO A 189 -22.58 -5.41 -0.81
N ALA A 190 -23.09 -5.97 -1.90
CA ALA A 190 -22.32 -6.87 -2.79
C ALA A 190 -21.16 -6.19 -3.53
N ARG A 191 -21.10 -4.85 -3.49
CA ARG A 191 -20.08 -3.99 -4.12
C ARG A 191 -19.37 -3.10 -3.10
N THR A 192 -19.51 -3.44 -1.82
CA THR A 192 -18.87 -2.75 -0.70
C THR A 192 -17.87 -3.71 -0.06
N GLY A 193 -16.64 -3.25 0.11
CA GLY A 193 -15.54 -4.00 0.74
C GLY A 193 -14.88 -3.20 1.85
N HIS A 194 -13.99 -3.85 2.58
CA HIS A 194 -13.23 -3.21 3.65
C HIS A 194 -11.74 -3.47 3.51
N ILE A 195 -10.94 -2.42 3.67
CA ILE A 195 -9.48 -2.47 3.55
C ILE A 195 -8.88 -1.99 4.85
N MET A 196 -7.94 -2.76 5.38
CA MET A 196 -7.15 -2.38 6.54
C MET A 196 -5.76 -1.98 6.08
N GLY A 197 -5.28 -0.81 6.52
CA GLY A 197 -3.87 -0.47 6.37
C GLY A 197 -3.01 -1.12 7.45
N ASN A 198 -1.70 -0.97 7.33
CA ASN A 198 -0.80 -1.45 8.37
C ASN A 198 -0.98 -0.64 9.66
N PRO A 199 -0.87 -1.30 10.83
CA PRO A 199 -0.75 -0.58 12.10
C PRO A 199 0.55 0.23 12.15
N ILE A 200 0.48 1.32 12.91
CA ILE A 200 1.61 2.15 13.32
C ILE A 200 1.63 2.15 14.85
N LYS A 201 2.62 1.50 15.45
CA LYS A 201 2.88 1.55 16.88
C LYS A 201 3.82 2.71 17.17
N ILE A 202 3.44 3.58 18.09
CA ILE A 202 4.23 4.74 18.50
C ILE A 202 4.59 4.57 19.96
N VAL A 203 5.86 4.70 20.31
CA VAL A 203 6.40 4.48 21.66
C VAL A 203 7.12 5.74 22.10
N PHE A 204 6.73 6.29 23.25
CA PHE A 204 7.37 7.45 23.86
C PHE A 204 8.26 6.96 25.02
N VAL A 205 9.58 7.03 24.83
CA VAL A 205 10.56 6.49 25.79
C VAL A 205 10.60 7.32 27.06
N GLY A 206 10.48 6.67 28.22
CA GLY A 206 10.50 7.35 29.53
C GLY A 206 9.11 7.78 30.03
N ARG A 207 8.04 7.32 29.37
CA ARG A 207 6.66 7.37 29.87
C ARG A 207 6.25 6.01 30.43
N GLU A 208 5.55 6.00 31.57
CA GLU A 208 5.03 4.78 32.18
C GLU A 208 3.70 4.37 31.52
N GLU A 209 3.54 3.07 31.23
CA GLU A 209 2.25 2.52 30.88
C GLU A 209 1.30 2.60 32.09
N PRO A 210 0.01 2.92 31.90
CA PRO A 210 -0.94 2.86 32.99
C PRO A 210 -0.95 1.44 33.57
N GLN A 211 -0.65 1.29 34.87
CA GLN A 211 -0.72 -0.04 35.48
C GLN A 211 -2.17 -0.53 35.48
N PRO A 212 -2.44 -1.81 35.14
CA PRO A 212 -3.77 -2.38 35.25
C PRO A 212 -4.26 -2.22 36.69
N VAL A 213 -5.39 -1.54 36.87
CA VAL A 213 -6.00 -1.44 38.20
C VAL A 213 -6.48 -2.83 38.57
N GLU A 214 -5.79 -3.45 39.52
CA GLU A 214 -6.16 -4.77 40.05
C GLU A 214 -7.60 -4.67 40.59
N PRO A 215 -8.54 -5.53 40.14
CA PRO A 215 -9.92 -5.43 40.58
C PRO A 215 -9.97 -5.65 42.09
N ALA A 216 -10.44 -4.63 42.82
CA ALA A 216 -10.60 -4.69 44.26
C ALA A 216 -11.45 -5.93 44.63
N THR A 217 -10.80 -6.93 45.21
CA THR A 217 -11.44 -8.13 45.69
C THR A 217 -12.26 -7.74 46.92
N LYS A 218 -13.59 -7.85 46.81
CA LYS A 218 -14.51 -7.75 47.96
C LYS A 218 -14.71 -9.12 48.58
#